data_AF-A0A1S8XV24-F1
#
_entry.id   AF-A0A1S8XV24-F1
#
_cell.length_a   1.000
_cell.length_b   1.000
_cell.length_c   1.000
_cell.angle_alpha   90.00
_cell.angle_beta   90.00
_cell.angle_gamma   90.00
#
_symmetry.space_group_name_H-M   'P 1'
#
loop_
_entity.id
_entity.type
_entity.pdbx_description
1 polymer ?
#
loop_
_entity_poly.entity_id
_entity_poly.type
_entity_poly.pdbx_seq_one_letter_code
_entity_poly.pdbx_strand_id
1 'polypeptide(L)'
;MRPTTVPRTPLATEVVAPRPRPGRPLADLLPAAERRADWRHVRGLHRQHVQFADGGGARVPAVLREALADAILDVSSSYAGHEDELVEHGLAVLADVEGHEIVDEELFRAYYEDDRFTPGGGDDPTGRRQPGLFEALVETCRRRRDARGLRDALRGTGTSGLLIGSTSYGRFHNVRGNRNGTAASDLDFVVVVDDPAILGCVDGLLATALPGVPAADLDRMRHRAEVFTGGLDDGRTVFSHKLRLWADGAPDPMLPAGVAASDYLVSLHFLTRPVLDYVLVASTPRLRRDAAGARRTVHDYREAPVTRRDHHRTFAGRSYQLPLDTVATEGGHLTSPRVYYIDDFDSYCPGFFQTMLLPRPDVLWDGLDVAPALDQFQRKISERVRYEADRPPHAMVRQSFAHVRRDAFAPRVIRLLDG
;
A
#
# COMPACT_ATOMS: atom_id res chain seq x y z
N MET A 1 45.46 35.80 -31.51
CA MET A 1 44.76 34.63 -30.97
C MET A 1 44.51 34.87 -29.49
N ARG A 2 43.25 35.06 -29.07
CA ARG A 2 42.88 35.16 -27.65
C ARG A 2 42.61 33.74 -27.12
N PRO A 3 43.13 33.36 -25.93
CA PRO A 3 42.91 32.03 -25.39
C PRO A 3 41.49 31.90 -24.83
N THR A 4 40.80 30.87 -25.26
CA THR A 4 39.46 30.48 -24.83
C THR A 4 39.53 29.91 -23.41
N THR A 5 38.92 30.59 -22.45
CA THR A 5 38.75 30.10 -21.07
C THR A 5 37.70 28.99 -21.05
N VAL A 6 38.13 27.77 -20.72
CA VAL A 6 37.24 26.63 -20.48
C VAL A 6 36.51 26.82 -19.14
N PRO A 7 35.18 26.71 -19.08
CA PRO A 7 34.45 26.83 -17.83
C PRO A 7 34.76 25.63 -16.92
N ARG A 8 35.15 25.93 -15.67
CA ARG A 8 35.37 24.94 -14.62
C ARG A 8 34.04 24.29 -14.25
N THR A 9 33.98 22.96 -14.36
CA THR A 9 32.91 22.12 -13.81
C THR A 9 32.77 22.40 -12.31
N PRO A 10 31.55 22.63 -11.78
CA PRO A 10 31.37 22.81 -10.34
C PRO A 10 31.81 21.52 -9.62
N LEU A 11 32.67 21.70 -8.61
CA LEU A 11 33.07 20.66 -7.68
C LEU A 11 31.82 20.06 -7.05
N ALA A 12 31.69 18.73 -7.09
CA ALA A 12 30.63 18.01 -6.42
C ALA A 12 30.60 18.44 -4.95
N THR A 13 29.46 18.99 -4.51
CA THR A 13 29.22 19.35 -3.12
C THR A 13 29.41 18.09 -2.30
N GLU A 14 30.42 18.08 -1.44
CA GLU A 14 30.70 16.98 -0.51
C GLU A 14 29.46 16.80 0.37
N VAL A 15 28.73 15.69 0.17
CA VAL A 15 27.55 15.38 0.98
C VAL A 15 28.07 15.02 2.37
N VAL A 16 28.08 16.02 3.26
CA VAL A 16 28.41 15.81 4.67
C VAL A 16 27.43 14.79 5.23
N ALA A 17 27.94 13.62 5.59
CA ALA A 17 27.11 12.57 6.19
C ALA A 17 26.38 13.13 7.42
N PRO A 18 25.07 12.90 7.57
CA PRO A 18 24.34 13.36 8.74
C PRO A 18 25.00 12.79 10.00
N ARG A 19 25.18 13.63 11.03
CA ARG A 19 25.70 13.15 12.32
C ARG A 19 24.71 12.13 12.90
N PRO A 20 25.20 11.01 13.45
CA PRO A 20 24.33 10.02 14.08
C PRO A 20 23.54 10.68 15.21
N ARG A 21 22.26 10.32 15.32
CA ARG A 21 21.40 10.79 16.41
C ARG A 21 22.00 10.35 17.76
N PRO A 22 22.09 11.25 18.75
CA PRO A 22 22.53 10.84 20.08
C PRO A 22 21.56 9.80 20.65
N GLY A 23 22.10 8.75 21.27
CA GLY A 23 21.31 7.70 21.90
C GLY A 23 20.40 8.27 23.00
N ARG A 24 19.19 7.72 23.11
CA ARG A 24 18.19 8.11 24.11
C ARG A 24 18.00 7.01 25.15
N PRO A 25 18.02 7.32 26.46
CA PRO A 25 17.75 6.32 27.49
C PRO A 25 16.31 5.78 27.40
N LEU A 26 16.15 4.47 27.56
CA LEU A 26 14.82 3.85 27.66
C LEU A 26 14.01 4.38 28.84
N ALA A 27 14.68 4.77 29.92
CA ALA A 27 14.05 5.37 31.09
C ALA A 27 13.24 6.64 30.75
N ASP A 28 13.58 7.34 29.66
CA ASP A 28 12.84 8.51 29.18
C ASP A 28 11.72 8.13 28.20
N LEU A 29 11.99 7.14 27.33
CA LEU A 29 11.08 6.72 26.26
C LEU A 29 9.90 5.87 26.77
N LEU A 30 10.14 4.93 27.67
CA LEU A 30 9.11 3.99 28.14
C LEU A 30 7.95 4.69 28.87
N PRO A 31 8.19 5.65 29.79
CA PRO A 31 7.09 6.39 30.40
C PRO A 31 6.29 7.21 29.38
N ALA A 32 6.94 7.73 28.34
CA ALA A 32 6.24 8.44 27.26
C ALA A 32 5.36 7.50 26.43
N ALA A 33 5.88 6.32 26.09
CA ALA A 33 5.15 5.27 25.39
C ALA A 33 3.90 4.82 26.16
N GLU A 34 4.04 4.56 27.47
CA GLU A 34 2.97 4.09 28.36
C GLU A 34 1.89 5.16 28.63
N ARG A 35 2.25 6.45 28.63
CA ARG A 35 1.25 7.53 28.69
C ARG A 35 0.42 7.63 27.42
N ARG A 36 0.98 7.19 26.28
CA ARG A 36 0.34 7.33 24.97
C ARG A 36 -0.58 6.16 24.64
N ALA A 37 -0.21 4.93 24.99
CA ALA A 37 -0.98 3.73 24.70
C ALA A 37 -0.66 2.57 25.66
N ASP A 38 -1.55 1.56 25.69
CA ASP A 38 -1.32 0.32 26.44
C ASP A 38 -0.45 -0.67 25.65
N TRP A 39 0.85 -0.70 25.98
CA TRP A 39 1.83 -1.58 25.33
C TRP A 39 1.94 -2.97 25.98
N ARG A 40 1.15 -3.29 27.01
CA ARG A 40 1.30 -4.55 27.77
C ARG A 40 1.15 -5.79 26.88
N HIS A 41 0.20 -5.76 25.94
CA HIS A 41 -0.02 -6.88 25.03
C HIS A 41 1.13 -7.06 24.05
N VAL A 42 1.63 -5.97 23.46
CA VAL A 42 2.82 -5.97 22.59
C VAL A 42 4.04 -6.53 23.33
N ARG A 43 4.31 -6.07 24.57
CA ARG A 43 5.42 -6.60 25.39
C ARG A 43 5.27 -8.09 25.69
N GLY A 44 4.06 -8.52 26.06
CA GLY A 44 3.79 -9.94 26.37
C GLY A 44 4.04 -10.85 25.17
N LEU A 45 3.54 -10.46 23.99
CA LEU A 45 3.72 -11.22 22.75
C LEU A 45 5.16 -11.16 22.23
N HIS A 46 5.85 -10.02 22.33
CA HIS A 46 7.27 -9.94 21.96
C HIS A 46 8.15 -10.78 22.89
N ARG A 47 7.85 -10.81 24.20
CA ARG A 47 8.55 -11.69 25.14
C ARG A 47 8.40 -13.16 24.77
N GLN A 48 7.21 -13.57 24.32
CA GLN A 48 6.99 -14.92 23.80
C GLN A 48 7.83 -15.16 22.53
N HIS A 49 7.90 -14.18 21.61
CA HIS A 49 8.74 -14.28 20.41
C HIS A 49 10.20 -14.55 20.75
N VAL A 50 10.78 -13.76 21.65
CA VAL A 50 12.16 -13.90 22.12
C VAL A 50 12.36 -15.28 22.77
N GLN A 51 11.46 -15.70 23.66
CA GLN A 51 11.52 -17.03 24.28
C GLN A 51 11.51 -18.19 23.27
N PHE A 52 10.72 -18.09 22.20
CA PHE A 52 10.71 -19.11 21.15
C PHE A 52 12.00 -19.13 20.34
N ALA A 53 12.56 -17.96 20.00
CA ALA A 53 13.81 -17.86 19.27
C ALA A 53 15.00 -18.38 20.09
N ASP A 54 15.05 -18.05 21.39
CA ASP A 54 16.14 -18.47 22.28
C ASP A 54 16.01 -19.93 22.73
N GLY A 55 14.79 -20.47 22.77
CA GLY A 55 14.50 -21.84 23.22
C GLY A 55 14.93 -22.97 22.26
N GLY A 56 15.66 -22.66 21.19
CA GLY A 56 16.08 -23.64 20.17
C GLY A 56 14.92 -24.18 19.32
N GLY A 57 13.74 -23.54 19.39
CA GLY A 57 12.61 -23.85 18.51
C GLY A 57 12.96 -23.48 17.07
N ALA A 58 12.70 -24.39 16.12
CA ALA A 58 13.15 -24.21 14.74
C ALA A 58 12.58 -22.95 14.06
N ARG A 59 11.38 -22.48 14.46
CA ARG A 59 10.70 -21.28 13.93
C ARG A 59 9.66 -20.74 14.92
N VAL A 60 9.51 -19.42 14.94
CA VAL A 60 8.37 -18.76 15.58
C VAL A 60 7.05 -19.13 14.89
N PRO A 61 5.99 -19.50 15.63
CA PRO A 61 4.67 -19.75 15.07
C PRO A 61 4.09 -18.51 14.36
N ALA A 62 3.57 -18.67 13.14
CA ALA A 62 2.96 -17.58 12.37
C ALA A 62 1.87 -16.84 13.17
N VAL A 63 1.04 -17.57 13.93
CA VAL A 63 -0.01 -17.00 14.78
C VAL A 63 0.49 -15.97 15.78
N LEU A 64 1.72 -16.12 16.30
CA LEU A 64 2.29 -15.18 17.27
C LEU A 64 2.67 -13.86 16.59
N ARG A 65 3.26 -13.94 15.39
CA ARG A 65 3.55 -12.78 14.55
C ARG A 65 2.28 -12.03 14.17
N GLU A 66 1.24 -12.78 13.81
CA GLU A 66 -0.07 -12.23 13.46
C GLU A 66 -0.70 -11.50 14.65
N ALA A 67 -0.69 -12.10 15.84
CA ALA A 67 -1.17 -11.47 17.06
C ALA A 67 -0.38 -10.19 17.39
N LEU A 68 0.93 -10.16 17.13
CA LEU A 68 1.75 -8.99 17.38
C LEU A 68 1.46 -7.84 16.39
N ALA A 69 1.24 -8.16 15.12
CA ALA A 69 0.79 -7.18 14.12
C ALA A 69 -0.62 -6.62 14.44
N ASP A 70 -1.50 -7.44 15.03
CA ASP A 70 -2.81 -7.01 15.55
C ASP A 70 -2.64 -6.10 16.77
N ALA A 71 -1.81 -6.48 17.74
CA ALA A 71 -1.51 -5.66 18.92
C ALA A 71 -0.91 -4.28 18.58
N ILE A 72 0.01 -4.24 17.61
CA ILE A 72 0.57 -2.97 17.11
C ILE A 72 -0.49 -2.13 16.41
N LEU A 73 -1.39 -2.75 15.63
CA LEU A 73 -2.48 -2.01 15.00
C LEU A 73 -3.32 -1.29 16.05
N ASP A 74 -3.71 -1.98 17.11
CA ASP A 74 -4.54 -1.42 18.18
C ASP A 74 -3.86 -0.20 18.83
N VAL A 75 -2.58 -0.34 19.16
CA VAL A 75 -1.76 0.74 19.71
C VAL A 75 -1.63 1.90 18.73
N SER A 76 -1.48 1.63 17.43
CA SER A 76 -1.25 2.66 16.40
C SER A 76 -2.35 3.72 16.29
N SER A 77 -3.57 3.40 16.75
CA SER A 77 -4.69 4.34 16.78
C SER A 77 -4.41 5.56 17.67
N SER A 78 -3.63 5.38 18.74
CA SER A 78 -3.24 6.44 19.68
C SER A 78 -2.15 7.37 19.13
N TYR A 79 -1.59 7.05 17.96
CA TYR A 79 -0.50 7.76 17.30
C TYR A 79 -0.92 8.38 15.97
N ALA A 80 -2.22 8.55 15.72
CA ALA A 80 -2.68 9.25 14.53
C ALA A 80 -2.10 10.67 14.48
N GLY A 81 -1.27 10.97 13.47
CA GLY A 81 -0.53 12.24 13.41
C GLY A 81 0.96 12.14 13.73
N HIS A 82 1.35 11.08 14.45
CA HIS A 82 2.62 10.95 15.17
C HIS A 82 3.27 9.58 14.90
N GLU A 83 3.36 9.19 13.62
CA GLU A 83 3.91 7.90 13.21
C GLU A 83 5.39 7.72 13.57
N ASP A 84 6.15 8.81 13.64
CA ASP A 84 7.54 8.84 14.10
C ASP A 84 7.64 8.48 15.59
N GLU A 85 6.77 9.04 16.43
CA GLU A 85 6.69 8.66 17.85
C GLU A 85 6.30 7.19 18.02
N LEU A 86 5.40 6.66 17.16
CA LEU A 86 5.03 5.24 17.19
C LEU A 86 6.22 4.33 16.91
N VAL A 87 7.07 4.68 15.96
CA VAL A 87 8.29 3.93 15.64
C VAL A 87 9.27 3.99 16.81
N GLU A 88 9.50 5.17 17.37
CA GLU A 88 10.43 5.35 18.49
C GLU A 88 9.97 4.61 19.75
N HIS A 89 8.70 4.78 20.13
CA HIS A 89 8.13 4.08 21.28
C HIS A 89 8.03 2.57 21.03
N GLY A 90 7.73 2.14 19.80
CA GLY A 90 7.76 0.74 19.42
C GLY A 90 9.14 0.12 19.60
N LEU A 91 10.20 0.78 19.10
CA LEU A 91 11.58 0.33 19.31
C LEU A 91 11.92 0.23 20.79
N ALA A 92 11.59 1.27 21.57
CA ALA A 92 11.85 1.29 23.00
C ALA A 92 11.15 0.12 23.73
N VAL A 93 9.91 -0.18 23.38
CA VAL A 93 9.12 -1.26 23.97
C VAL A 93 9.69 -2.64 23.63
N LEU A 94 10.15 -2.85 22.39
CA LEU A 94 10.79 -4.11 22.00
C LEU A 94 12.16 -4.26 22.69
N ALA A 95 12.94 -3.18 22.72
CA ALA A 95 14.25 -3.10 23.37
C ALA A 95 14.21 -3.37 24.87
N ASP A 96 13.18 -2.89 25.58
CA ASP A 96 12.93 -3.15 27.00
C ASP A 96 12.78 -4.65 27.30
N VAL A 97 12.08 -5.37 26.42
CA VAL A 97 11.85 -6.82 26.59
C VAL A 97 13.16 -7.62 26.45
N GLU A 98 14.08 -7.16 25.60
CA GLU A 98 15.39 -7.79 25.37
C GLU A 98 16.50 -7.23 26.28
N GLY A 99 16.17 -6.29 27.18
CA GLY A 99 17.08 -5.80 28.23
C GLY A 99 18.10 -4.75 27.78
N HIS A 100 17.82 -4.02 26.69
CA HIS A 100 18.64 -2.87 26.31
C HIS A 100 18.38 -1.67 27.24
N GLU A 101 19.29 -0.70 27.28
CA GLU A 101 19.12 0.53 28.10
C GLU A 101 19.03 1.81 27.26
N ILE A 102 19.56 1.78 26.05
CA ILE A 102 19.70 2.94 25.16
C ILE A 102 19.11 2.58 23.80
N VAL A 103 18.34 3.52 23.23
CA VAL A 103 17.88 3.47 21.85
C VAL A 103 18.74 4.41 21.01
N ASP A 104 19.46 3.84 20.05
CA ASP A 104 20.31 4.55 19.09
C ASP A 104 20.13 4.00 17.67
N GLU A 105 20.93 4.51 16.72
CA GLU A 105 20.88 4.07 15.32
C GLU A 105 21.36 2.63 15.12
N GLU A 106 22.24 2.13 15.97
CA GLU A 106 22.74 0.75 15.90
C GLU A 106 21.63 -0.22 16.32
N LEU A 107 20.94 0.07 17.43
CA LEU A 107 19.79 -0.70 17.87
C LEU A 107 18.65 -0.65 16.84
N PHE A 108 18.39 0.53 16.27
CA PHE A 108 17.41 0.67 15.19
C PHE A 108 17.75 -0.25 14.02
N ARG A 109 19.01 -0.23 13.56
CA ARG A 109 19.49 -1.08 12.47
C ARG A 109 19.31 -2.56 12.83
N ALA A 110 19.73 -2.95 14.03
CA ALA A 110 19.63 -4.34 14.50
C ALA A 110 18.19 -4.85 14.45
N TYR A 111 17.22 -4.11 14.97
CA TYR A 111 15.81 -4.51 14.95
C TYR A 111 15.19 -4.43 13.55
N TYR A 112 15.57 -3.44 12.74
CA TYR A 112 15.04 -3.29 11.38
C TYR A 112 15.52 -4.40 10.47
N GLU A 113 16.75 -4.87 10.72
CA GLU A 113 17.38 -5.97 9.99
C GLU A 113 17.11 -7.36 10.59
N ASP A 114 16.38 -7.41 11.71
CA ASP A 114 16.11 -8.65 12.45
C ASP A 114 15.13 -9.57 11.71
N ASP A 115 15.70 -10.55 11.01
CA ASP A 115 14.95 -11.58 10.31
C ASP A 115 14.76 -12.86 11.17
N ARG A 116 15.20 -12.90 12.45
CA ARG A 116 15.10 -14.07 13.36
C ARG A 116 13.68 -14.61 13.47
N PHE A 117 12.68 -13.73 13.32
CA PHE A 117 11.26 -14.04 13.47
C PHE A 117 10.50 -14.17 12.14
N THR A 118 11.20 -14.09 11.01
CA THR A 118 10.59 -14.29 9.70
C THR A 118 10.55 -15.78 9.35
N PRO A 119 9.44 -16.31 8.82
CA PRO A 119 9.42 -17.69 8.32
C PRO A 119 10.48 -17.81 7.22
N GLY A 120 11.50 -18.66 7.42
CA GLY A 120 12.54 -18.90 6.43
C GLY A 120 11.92 -19.19 5.05
N GLY A 121 12.36 -18.44 4.03
CA GLY A 121 11.68 -18.17 2.75
C GLY A 121 11.34 -19.36 1.84
N GLY A 122 10.54 -20.33 2.32
CA GLY A 122 10.08 -21.49 1.56
C GLY A 122 8.63 -21.41 1.07
N ASP A 123 7.76 -20.61 1.72
CA ASP A 123 6.30 -20.79 1.59
C ASP A 123 5.54 -19.57 1.05
N ASP A 124 6.20 -18.50 0.59
CA ASP A 124 5.51 -17.45 -0.17
C ASP A 124 5.41 -17.87 -1.65
N PRO A 125 4.22 -18.24 -2.17
CA PRO A 125 4.05 -18.57 -3.59
C PRO A 125 4.39 -17.40 -4.53
N THR A 126 4.50 -16.18 -4.00
CA THR A 126 4.94 -14.98 -4.75
C THR A 126 6.46 -14.78 -4.75
N GLY A 127 7.20 -15.59 -3.97
CA GLY A 127 8.65 -15.49 -3.81
C GLY A 127 9.10 -14.20 -3.11
N ARG A 128 8.19 -13.48 -2.45
CA ARG A 128 8.50 -12.22 -1.79
C ARG A 128 8.92 -12.44 -0.35
N ARG A 129 9.88 -11.64 0.10
CA ARG A 129 10.33 -11.64 1.48
C ARG A 129 9.23 -11.08 2.38
N GLN A 130 9.00 -11.76 3.50
CA GLN A 130 8.18 -11.30 4.60
C GLN A 130 9.03 -10.35 5.48
N PRO A 131 8.53 -9.15 5.84
CA PRO A 131 9.28 -8.24 6.69
C PRO A 131 9.37 -8.75 8.13
N GLY A 132 10.44 -8.38 8.83
CA GLY A 132 10.49 -8.47 10.29
C GLY A 132 9.47 -7.55 10.94
N LEU A 133 9.18 -7.75 12.23
CA LEU A 133 8.17 -6.95 12.93
C LEU A 133 8.50 -5.45 12.90
N PHE A 134 9.73 -5.10 13.31
CA PHE A 134 10.12 -3.70 13.42
C PHE A 134 10.25 -3.03 12.05
N GLU A 135 10.70 -3.77 11.03
CA GLU A 135 10.62 -3.32 9.65
C GLU A 135 9.16 -3.01 9.25
N ALA A 136 8.23 -3.93 9.49
CA ALA A 136 6.82 -3.72 9.15
C ALA A 136 6.20 -2.54 9.90
N LEU A 137 6.63 -2.30 11.15
CA LEU A 137 6.30 -1.11 11.93
C LEU A 137 6.79 0.16 11.25
N VAL A 138 8.09 0.27 11.03
CA VAL A 138 8.73 1.43 10.39
C VAL A 138 8.12 1.71 9.02
N GLU A 139 8.02 0.70 8.17
CA GLU A 139 7.60 0.86 6.78
C GLU A 139 6.11 1.20 6.67
N THR A 140 5.26 0.66 7.54
CA THR A 140 3.85 1.08 7.63
C THR A 140 3.74 2.53 8.08
N CYS A 141 4.52 2.93 9.09
CA CYS A 141 4.51 4.28 9.64
C CYS A 141 4.99 5.33 8.63
N ARG A 142 6.09 5.05 7.91
CA ARG A 142 6.61 5.89 6.81
C ARG A 142 5.55 6.16 5.75
N ARG A 143 4.84 5.12 5.32
CA ARG A 143 3.78 5.22 4.30
C ARG A 143 2.55 5.93 4.80
N ARG A 144 2.21 5.81 6.08
CA ARG A 144 1.11 6.58 6.70
C ARG A 144 1.44 8.07 6.84
N ARG A 145 2.68 8.41 7.20
CA ARG A 145 3.17 9.80 7.17
C ARG A 145 3.05 10.39 5.77
N ASP A 146 3.53 9.67 4.75
CA ASP A 146 3.53 10.18 3.38
C ASP A 146 2.10 10.21 2.79
N ALA A 147 1.24 9.26 3.18
CA ALA A 147 -0.20 9.29 2.92
C ALA A 147 -0.90 10.53 3.52
N ARG A 148 -0.45 11.00 4.69
CA ARG A 148 -0.94 12.26 5.28
C ARG A 148 -0.52 13.46 4.45
N GLY A 149 0.74 13.50 3.99
CA GLY A 149 1.20 14.54 3.08
C GLY A 149 0.31 14.64 1.84
N LEU A 150 0.00 13.49 1.21
CA LEU A 150 -0.95 13.41 0.10
C LEU A 150 -2.34 13.94 0.45
N ARG A 151 -2.90 13.51 1.58
CA ARG A 151 -4.19 14.00 2.07
C ARG A 151 -4.17 15.51 2.24
N ASP A 152 -3.17 16.05 2.90
CA ASP A 152 -3.11 17.48 3.23
C ASP A 152 -2.94 18.33 1.96
N ALA A 153 -2.30 17.79 0.92
CA ALA A 153 -2.17 18.43 -0.40
C ALA A 153 -3.47 18.45 -1.22
N LEU A 154 -4.24 17.36 -1.17
CA LEU A 154 -5.39 17.14 -2.04
C LEU A 154 -6.73 17.38 -1.34
N ARG A 155 -6.77 17.44 -0.01
CA ARG A 155 -8.00 17.72 0.72
C ARG A 155 -8.45 19.15 0.44
N GLY A 156 -9.74 19.30 0.10
CA GLY A 156 -10.34 20.60 -0.19
C GLY A 156 -10.26 21.01 -1.67
N THR A 157 -9.65 20.19 -2.54
CA THR A 157 -9.58 20.45 -3.98
C THR A 157 -10.73 19.81 -4.77
N GLY A 158 -11.81 19.39 -4.12
CA GLY A 158 -12.88 18.64 -4.78
C GLY A 158 -12.48 17.19 -5.13
N THR A 159 -11.75 16.54 -4.22
CA THR A 159 -11.32 15.14 -4.38
C THR A 159 -11.68 14.31 -3.16
N SER A 160 -11.66 12.98 -3.32
CA SER A 160 -11.66 12.01 -2.23
C SER A 160 -10.49 11.05 -2.37
N GLY A 161 -9.91 10.63 -1.26
CA GLY A 161 -8.72 9.80 -1.24
C GLY A 161 -8.92 8.50 -0.49
N LEU A 162 -8.64 7.40 -1.18
CA LEU A 162 -8.76 6.05 -0.68
C LEU A 162 -7.37 5.42 -0.60
N LEU A 163 -6.94 5.07 0.60
CA LEU A 163 -5.72 4.29 0.80
C LEU A 163 -6.05 2.80 0.58
N ILE A 164 -5.34 2.19 -0.35
CA ILE A 164 -5.53 0.80 -0.78
C ILE A 164 -4.22 0.02 -0.64
N GLY A 165 -4.20 -1.23 -1.10
CA GLY A 165 -2.97 -2.00 -1.17
C GLY A 165 -2.45 -2.46 0.20
N SER A 166 -1.15 -2.71 0.28
CA SER A 166 -0.53 -3.36 1.45
C SER A 166 -0.67 -2.56 2.75
N THR A 167 -0.72 -1.24 2.63
CA THR A 167 -0.95 -0.30 3.74
C THR A 167 -2.41 -0.26 4.20
N SER A 168 -3.34 -0.91 3.50
CA SER A 168 -4.71 -1.12 3.96
C SER A 168 -4.90 -2.55 4.50
N TYR A 169 -4.57 -3.57 3.70
CA TYR A 169 -4.83 -4.99 4.03
C TYR A 169 -3.72 -5.70 4.82
N GLY A 170 -2.54 -5.09 4.96
CA GLY A 170 -1.34 -5.74 5.51
C GLY A 170 -0.54 -4.88 6.49
N ARG A 171 -1.16 -3.84 7.06
CA ARG A 171 -0.54 -2.92 8.04
C ARG A 171 0.14 -3.69 9.17
N PHE A 172 1.41 -3.37 9.42
CA PHE A 172 2.26 -3.99 10.45
C PHE A 172 2.53 -5.48 10.27
N HIS A 173 2.15 -6.06 9.12
CA HIS A 173 2.29 -7.49 8.83
C HIS A 173 3.10 -7.75 7.56
N ASN A 174 2.79 -7.05 6.46
CA ASN A 174 3.31 -7.33 5.11
C ASN A 174 3.86 -6.09 4.37
N VAL A 175 3.98 -4.95 5.05
CA VAL A 175 4.60 -3.74 4.49
C VAL A 175 6.11 -3.86 4.70
N ARG A 176 6.90 -3.82 3.62
CA ARG A 176 8.35 -4.03 3.67
C ARG A 176 9.12 -2.90 3.04
N GLY A 177 10.39 -2.77 3.42
CA GLY A 177 11.34 -1.82 2.87
C GLY A 177 12.21 -2.44 1.78
N ASN A 178 13.07 -1.60 1.22
CA ASN A 178 14.00 -1.97 0.17
C ASN A 178 15.27 -2.58 0.79
N ARG A 179 15.21 -3.89 1.10
CA ARG A 179 16.31 -4.68 1.69
C ARG A 179 16.64 -5.91 0.85
N ASN A 180 17.90 -6.34 0.88
CA ASN A 180 18.36 -7.61 0.30
C ASN A 180 17.98 -7.81 -1.19
N GLY A 181 18.00 -6.74 -1.99
CA GLY A 181 17.61 -6.78 -3.40
C GLY A 181 16.10 -6.98 -3.65
N THR A 182 15.28 -6.93 -2.59
CA THR A 182 13.81 -7.00 -2.69
C THR A 182 13.21 -5.61 -2.71
N ALA A 183 12.35 -5.33 -3.69
CA ALA A 183 11.65 -4.06 -3.78
C ALA A 183 10.71 -3.84 -2.59
N ALA A 184 10.73 -2.60 -2.08
CA ALA A 184 9.83 -2.12 -1.05
C ALA A 184 8.35 -2.28 -1.45
N SER A 185 7.47 -2.28 -0.46
CA SER A 185 6.03 -2.17 -0.71
C SER A 185 5.68 -0.77 -1.20
N ASP A 186 4.90 -0.69 -2.27
CA ASP A 186 4.31 0.55 -2.78
C ASP A 186 3.32 1.16 -1.77
N LEU A 187 3.13 2.48 -1.88
CA LEU A 187 2.01 3.22 -1.29
C LEU A 187 0.93 3.40 -2.36
N ASP A 188 -0.17 2.67 -2.24
CA ASP A 188 -1.21 2.62 -3.28
C ASP A 188 -2.41 3.51 -2.91
N PHE A 189 -2.86 4.34 -3.86
CA PHE A 189 -3.97 5.28 -3.71
C PHE A 189 -4.95 5.22 -4.87
N VAL A 190 -6.23 5.31 -4.54
CA VAL A 190 -7.27 5.75 -5.47
C VAL A 190 -7.68 7.17 -5.09
N VAL A 191 -7.58 8.10 -6.03
CA VAL A 191 -8.04 9.48 -5.89
C VAL A 191 -9.26 9.65 -6.78
N VAL A 192 -10.41 9.91 -6.17
CA VAL A 192 -11.63 10.21 -6.90
C VAL A 192 -11.70 11.71 -7.12
N VAL A 193 -11.91 12.12 -8.37
CA VAL A 193 -12.00 13.52 -8.80
C VAL A 193 -13.36 13.80 -9.40
N ASP A 194 -13.82 15.05 -9.29
CA ASP A 194 -15.05 15.49 -9.96
C ASP A 194 -14.79 15.81 -11.44
N ASP A 195 -13.69 16.53 -11.70
CA ASP A 195 -13.25 16.98 -13.02
C ASP A 195 -11.80 16.51 -13.27
N PRO A 196 -11.50 15.82 -14.40
CA PRO A 196 -10.14 15.42 -14.76
C PRO A 196 -9.15 16.59 -14.89
N ALA A 197 -9.63 17.82 -15.13
CA ALA A 197 -8.80 19.02 -15.27
C ALA A 197 -7.93 19.30 -14.04
N ILE A 198 -8.31 18.79 -12.87
CA ILE A 198 -7.50 18.88 -11.65
C ILE A 198 -6.10 18.28 -11.83
N LEU A 199 -5.93 17.28 -12.70
CA LEU A 199 -4.64 16.67 -12.97
C LEU A 199 -3.59 17.69 -13.45
N GLY A 200 -4.01 18.79 -14.06
CA GLY A 200 -3.12 19.86 -14.53
C GLY A 200 -2.48 20.72 -13.42
N CYS A 201 -2.91 20.57 -12.16
CA CYS A 201 -2.28 21.25 -11.02
C CYS A 201 -1.81 20.30 -9.90
N VAL A 202 -2.10 19.00 -10.01
CA VAL A 202 -1.76 18.00 -8.98
C VAL A 202 -0.24 17.92 -8.78
N ASP A 203 0.56 17.97 -9.84
CA ASP A 203 2.01 17.91 -9.74
C ASP A 203 2.60 19.02 -8.84
N GLY A 204 2.07 20.24 -8.92
CA GLY A 204 2.49 21.35 -8.06
C GLY A 204 2.09 21.16 -6.59
N LEU A 205 0.91 20.59 -6.34
CA LEU A 205 0.47 20.22 -4.99
C LEU A 205 1.37 19.12 -4.41
N LEU A 206 1.69 18.11 -5.21
CA LEU A 206 2.54 16.99 -4.81
C LEU A 206 4.00 17.42 -4.58
N ALA A 207 4.54 18.32 -5.40
CA ALA A 207 5.88 18.89 -5.22
C ALA A 207 6.06 19.52 -3.83
N THR A 208 5.01 20.17 -3.32
CA THR A 208 5.03 20.85 -2.03
C THR A 208 4.86 19.86 -0.87
N ALA A 209 4.01 18.85 -1.04
CA ALA A 209 3.63 17.94 0.03
C ALA A 209 4.52 16.70 0.16
N LEU A 210 5.26 16.35 -0.90
CA LEU A 210 6.12 15.17 -0.95
C LEU A 210 7.56 15.58 -1.31
N PRO A 211 8.35 16.07 -0.35
CA PRO A 211 9.67 16.65 -0.61
C PRO A 211 10.71 15.68 -1.18
N GLY A 212 10.43 14.38 -1.18
CA GLY A 212 11.32 13.33 -1.72
C GLY A 212 11.02 12.88 -3.15
N VAL A 213 10.12 13.55 -3.88
CA VAL A 213 9.78 13.17 -5.27
C VAL A 213 10.68 13.90 -6.27
N PRO A 214 11.34 13.19 -7.22
CA PRO A 214 12.10 13.82 -8.29
C PRO A 214 11.24 14.72 -9.18
N ALA A 215 11.76 15.89 -9.55
CA ALA A 215 11.10 16.80 -10.49
C ALA A 215 10.77 16.13 -11.84
N ALA A 216 11.64 15.23 -12.30
CA ALA A 216 11.43 14.49 -13.55
C ALA A 216 10.20 13.55 -13.52
N ASP A 217 9.85 13.01 -12.35
CA ASP A 217 8.63 12.19 -12.19
C ASP A 217 7.39 13.10 -12.25
N LEU A 218 7.45 14.27 -11.61
CA LEU A 218 6.37 15.28 -11.65
C LEU A 218 6.16 15.86 -13.05
N ASP A 219 7.23 16.19 -13.77
CA ASP A 219 7.14 16.68 -15.15
C ASP A 219 6.56 15.62 -16.08
N ARG A 220 6.92 14.34 -15.88
CA ARG A 220 6.33 13.21 -16.60
C ARG A 220 4.85 13.06 -16.26
N MET A 221 4.46 13.20 -15.00
CA MET A 221 3.06 13.18 -14.59
C MET A 221 2.26 14.29 -15.27
N ARG A 222 2.80 15.52 -15.28
CA ARG A 222 2.18 16.69 -15.92
C ARG A 222 1.97 16.45 -17.42
N HIS A 223 3.01 16.04 -18.14
CA HIS A 223 2.88 15.74 -19.57
C HIS A 223 1.83 14.65 -19.85
N ARG A 224 1.82 13.57 -19.05
CA ARG A 224 0.81 12.52 -19.21
C ARG A 224 -0.60 13.01 -18.88
N ALA A 225 -0.76 13.89 -17.89
CA ALA A 225 -2.05 14.48 -17.55
C ALA A 225 -2.61 15.33 -18.70
N GLU A 226 -1.75 16.07 -19.41
CA GLU A 226 -2.14 16.83 -20.62
C GLU A 226 -2.63 15.89 -21.73
N VAL A 227 -1.93 14.79 -22.00
CA VAL A 227 -2.37 13.76 -22.97
C VAL A 227 -3.72 13.16 -22.56
N PHE A 228 -3.89 12.84 -21.27
CA PHE A 228 -5.10 12.23 -20.77
C PHE A 228 -6.31 13.15 -20.92
N THR A 229 -6.20 14.38 -20.43
CA THR A 229 -7.25 15.41 -20.51
C THR A 229 -7.51 15.88 -21.96
N GLY A 230 -6.51 15.80 -22.83
CA GLY A 230 -6.62 16.19 -24.23
C GLY A 230 -7.38 15.20 -25.13
N GLY A 231 -7.62 13.95 -24.68
CA GLY A 231 -8.38 13.01 -25.51
C GLY A 231 -8.53 11.57 -25.03
N LEU A 232 -8.03 11.19 -23.84
CA LEU A 232 -8.21 9.84 -23.29
C LEU A 232 -9.28 9.77 -22.20
N ASP A 233 -9.74 10.89 -21.63
CA ASP A 233 -10.89 10.87 -20.73
C ASP A 233 -12.20 10.71 -21.51
N ASP A 234 -12.65 9.47 -21.61
CA ASP A 234 -13.92 9.07 -22.21
C ASP A 234 -15.00 8.73 -21.16
N GLY A 235 -14.76 9.09 -19.88
CA GLY A 235 -15.61 8.70 -18.75
C GLY A 235 -15.51 7.21 -18.39
N ARG A 236 -14.57 6.46 -18.98
CA ARG A 236 -14.29 5.04 -18.73
C ARG A 236 -12.79 4.74 -18.67
N THR A 237 -11.97 5.76 -18.53
CA THR A 237 -10.51 5.63 -18.47
C THR A 237 -9.99 6.11 -17.13
N VAL A 238 -9.18 5.27 -16.49
CA VAL A 238 -8.43 5.60 -15.28
C VAL A 238 -7.09 6.21 -15.68
N PHE A 239 -6.68 7.29 -15.02
CA PHE A 239 -5.32 7.80 -15.12
C PHE A 239 -4.47 7.20 -13.99
N SER A 240 -3.48 6.39 -14.35
CA SER A 240 -2.55 5.77 -13.38
C SER A 240 -1.13 6.30 -13.56
N HIS A 241 -0.47 6.67 -12.47
CA HIS A 241 0.91 7.16 -12.48
C HIS A 241 1.65 6.68 -11.23
N LYS A 242 2.96 6.41 -11.34
CA LYS A 242 3.81 6.09 -10.20
C LYS A 242 4.85 7.18 -9.96
N LEU A 243 4.94 7.64 -8.72
CA LEU A 243 5.99 8.54 -8.28
C LEU A 243 7.00 7.77 -7.44
N ARG A 244 8.29 8.00 -7.64
CA ARG A 244 9.31 7.48 -6.72
C ARG A 244 9.52 8.47 -5.59
N LEU A 245 9.33 8.03 -4.36
CA LEU A 245 9.54 8.85 -3.17
C LEU A 245 10.89 8.52 -2.53
N TRP A 246 11.51 9.52 -1.90
CA TRP A 246 12.82 9.41 -1.24
C TRP A 246 13.94 8.92 -2.17
N ALA A 247 13.83 9.25 -3.46
CA ALA A 247 14.80 8.86 -4.47
C ALA A 247 16.11 9.65 -4.37
N ASP A 248 17.12 9.23 -5.14
CA ASP A 248 18.36 9.98 -5.36
C ASP A 248 19.13 10.36 -4.07
N GLY A 249 19.02 9.52 -3.04
CA GLY A 249 19.69 9.72 -1.75
C GLY A 249 19.03 10.76 -0.86
N ALA A 250 17.79 11.18 -1.17
CA ALA A 250 17.02 12.06 -0.31
C ALA A 250 16.85 11.44 1.10
N PRO A 251 17.22 12.16 2.17
CA PRO A 251 17.14 11.63 3.52
C PRO A 251 15.68 11.48 3.95
N ASP A 252 15.32 10.30 4.45
CA ASP A 252 14.05 10.08 5.13
C ASP A 252 14.23 10.24 6.65
N PRO A 253 13.49 11.15 7.32
CA PRO A 253 13.66 11.39 8.75
C PRO A 253 13.28 10.21 9.66
N MET A 254 12.60 9.18 9.15
CA MET A 254 12.21 7.98 9.88
C MET A 254 13.08 6.76 9.60
N LEU A 255 14.01 6.85 8.63
CA LEU A 255 14.93 5.76 8.29
C LEU A 255 16.37 6.27 8.39
N PRO A 256 17.13 5.88 9.43
CA PRO A 256 18.53 6.25 9.56
C PRO A 256 19.35 5.87 8.33
N ALA A 257 20.34 6.71 8.01
CA ALA A 257 21.20 6.50 6.85
C ALA A 257 21.94 5.16 6.94
N GLY A 258 22.01 4.43 5.82
CA GLY A 258 22.73 3.17 5.73
C GLY A 258 22.03 1.96 6.39
N VAL A 259 20.76 2.08 6.80
CA VAL A 259 19.95 0.93 7.22
C VAL A 259 19.33 0.22 6.02
N ALA A 260 18.70 0.98 5.13
CA ALA A 260 18.16 0.49 3.88
C ALA A 260 18.03 1.65 2.88
N ALA A 261 17.77 1.33 1.61
CA ALA A 261 17.36 2.35 0.68
C ALA A 261 15.98 2.89 1.11
N SER A 262 15.87 4.21 1.20
CA SER A 262 14.64 4.89 1.61
C SER A 262 13.59 4.88 0.51
N ASP A 263 13.96 4.59 -0.73
CA ASP A 263 13.08 4.78 -1.86
C ASP A 263 11.97 3.73 -1.95
N TYR A 264 10.78 4.19 -2.34
CA TYR A 264 9.65 3.33 -2.67
C TYR A 264 8.69 4.05 -3.62
N LEU A 265 7.76 3.31 -4.22
CA LEU A 265 6.81 3.87 -5.19
C LEU A 265 5.51 4.29 -4.53
N VAL A 266 4.94 5.41 -5.00
CA VAL A 266 3.57 5.84 -4.73
C VAL A 266 2.76 5.58 -6.00
N SER A 267 1.83 4.63 -5.96
CA SER A 267 0.92 4.35 -7.07
C SER A 267 -0.33 5.21 -6.92
N LEU A 268 -0.58 6.11 -7.86
CA LEU A 268 -1.76 6.96 -7.89
C LEU A 268 -2.71 6.51 -9.01
N HIS A 269 -3.97 6.29 -8.68
CA HIS A 269 -5.04 5.95 -9.62
C HIS A 269 -6.14 7.00 -9.53
N PHE A 270 -6.27 7.85 -10.55
CA PHE A 270 -7.27 8.90 -10.61
C PHE A 270 -8.51 8.42 -11.38
N LEU A 271 -9.65 8.46 -10.70
CA LEU A 271 -10.94 8.07 -11.23
C LEU A 271 -11.89 9.27 -11.15
N THR A 272 -12.55 9.62 -12.25
CA THR A 272 -13.70 10.52 -12.16
C THR A 272 -14.87 9.80 -11.46
N ARG A 273 -15.85 10.52 -10.89
CA ARG A 273 -17.04 9.86 -10.31
C ARG A 273 -17.73 8.88 -11.29
N PRO A 274 -17.94 9.21 -12.58
CA PRO A 274 -18.51 8.25 -13.53
C PRO A 274 -17.66 6.98 -13.70
N VAL A 275 -16.34 7.09 -13.71
CA VAL A 275 -15.43 5.94 -13.81
C VAL A 275 -15.52 5.09 -12.54
N LEU A 276 -15.57 5.71 -11.35
CA LEU A 276 -15.79 5.00 -10.09
C LEU A 276 -17.11 4.23 -10.12
N ASP A 277 -18.23 4.88 -10.46
CA ASP A 277 -19.55 4.24 -10.55
C ASP A 277 -19.57 3.08 -11.57
N TYR A 278 -18.85 3.25 -12.68
CA TYR A 278 -18.70 2.22 -13.70
C TYR A 278 -17.94 0.98 -13.16
N VAL A 279 -16.85 1.21 -12.41
CA VAL A 279 -16.05 0.17 -11.73
C VAL A 279 -16.85 -0.50 -10.60
N LEU A 280 -17.56 0.28 -9.80
CA LEU A 280 -18.43 -0.16 -8.70
C LEU A 280 -19.75 -0.76 -9.19
N VAL A 281 -19.93 -0.86 -10.52
CA VAL A 281 -21.11 -1.45 -11.16
C VAL A 281 -22.40 -0.84 -10.61
N ALA A 282 -22.40 0.47 -10.38
CA ALA A 282 -23.49 1.22 -9.74
C ALA A 282 -24.82 1.01 -10.46
N SER A 283 -24.81 1.12 -11.80
CA SER A 283 -25.96 0.91 -12.69
C SER A 283 -26.49 -0.52 -12.75
N THR A 284 -25.77 -1.49 -12.17
CA THR A 284 -26.15 -2.90 -12.18
C THR A 284 -26.63 -3.30 -10.78
N PRO A 285 -27.92 -3.58 -10.59
CA PRO A 285 -28.46 -3.91 -9.27
C PRO A 285 -28.05 -5.31 -8.80
N ARG A 286 -27.83 -6.25 -9.73
CA ARG A 286 -27.48 -7.66 -9.42
C ARG A 286 -26.32 -8.11 -10.28
N LEU A 287 -25.30 -8.68 -9.64
CA LEU A 287 -24.08 -9.17 -10.30
C LEU A 287 -24.25 -10.59 -10.82
N ARG A 288 -25.23 -10.81 -11.70
CA ARG A 288 -25.51 -12.10 -12.35
C ARG A 288 -25.28 -12.00 -13.84
N ARG A 289 -24.90 -13.09 -14.50
CA ARG A 289 -24.58 -13.08 -15.95
C ARG A 289 -25.74 -12.56 -16.82
N ASP A 290 -26.99 -12.83 -16.46
CA ASP A 290 -28.20 -12.37 -17.16
C ASP A 290 -28.45 -10.86 -17.02
N ALA A 291 -28.11 -10.27 -15.87
CA ALA A 291 -28.34 -8.85 -15.58
C ALA A 291 -27.11 -7.96 -15.88
N ALA A 292 -25.92 -8.45 -15.57
CA ALA A 292 -24.65 -7.73 -15.70
C ALA A 292 -23.91 -8.05 -17.01
N GLY A 293 -24.28 -9.11 -17.72
CA GLY A 293 -23.47 -9.67 -18.79
C GLY A 293 -22.26 -10.45 -18.27
N ALA A 294 -21.50 -11.07 -19.19
CA ALA A 294 -20.39 -11.95 -18.83
C ALA A 294 -19.10 -11.21 -18.42
N ARG A 295 -18.93 -9.94 -18.80
CA ARG A 295 -17.72 -9.16 -18.48
C ARG A 295 -17.96 -7.66 -18.65
N ARG A 296 -17.17 -6.86 -17.96
CA ARG A 296 -17.04 -5.41 -18.16
C ARG A 296 -15.56 -5.05 -18.13
N THR A 297 -15.13 -4.14 -19.01
CA THR A 297 -13.75 -3.64 -19.08
C THR A 297 -13.72 -2.14 -18.87
N VAL A 298 -12.64 -1.65 -18.29
CA VAL A 298 -12.33 -0.23 -18.12
C VAL A 298 -10.95 0.01 -18.73
N HIS A 299 -10.71 1.20 -19.25
CA HIS A 299 -9.38 1.55 -19.72
C HIS A 299 -8.53 2.08 -18.56
N ASP A 300 -7.23 1.82 -18.62
CA ASP A 300 -6.27 2.33 -17.65
C ASP A 300 -5.03 2.82 -18.38
N TYR A 301 -4.85 4.14 -18.35
CA TYR A 301 -3.72 4.84 -18.93
C TYR A 301 -2.56 4.88 -17.94
N ARG A 302 -1.51 4.13 -18.24
CA ARG A 302 -0.35 3.91 -17.37
C ARG A 302 0.98 4.16 -18.10
N GLU A 303 2.05 4.37 -17.34
CA GLU A 303 3.36 4.72 -17.87
C GLU A 303 4.02 3.54 -18.61
N ALA A 304 3.99 2.37 -17.97
CA ALA A 304 4.65 1.17 -18.45
C ALA A 304 3.63 0.12 -18.94
N PRO A 305 4.00 -0.71 -19.93
CA PRO A 305 3.15 -1.78 -20.39
C PRO A 305 3.02 -2.86 -19.31
N VAL A 306 1.91 -3.60 -19.36
CA VAL A 306 1.69 -4.74 -18.46
C VAL A 306 2.10 -6.01 -19.18
N THR A 307 3.14 -6.65 -18.68
CA THR A 307 3.64 -7.91 -19.24
C THR A 307 2.86 -9.12 -18.74
N ARG A 308 2.03 -8.94 -17.71
CA ARG A 308 1.26 -10.01 -17.06
C ARG A 308 -0.15 -10.10 -17.63
N ARG A 309 -0.70 -11.32 -17.61
CA ARG A 309 -2.10 -11.57 -17.92
C ARG A 309 -3.00 -10.97 -16.83
N ASP A 310 -4.25 -10.72 -17.19
CA ASP A 310 -5.28 -10.23 -16.29
C ASP A 310 -5.70 -11.41 -15.37
N HIS A 311 -5.26 -11.38 -14.11
CA HIS A 311 -5.45 -12.46 -13.15
C HIS A 311 -6.73 -12.26 -12.36
N HIS A 312 -7.61 -13.26 -12.40
CA HIS A 312 -8.92 -13.24 -11.77
C HIS A 312 -9.11 -14.46 -10.88
N ARG A 313 -9.85 -14.30 -9.78
CA ARG A 313 -10.26 -15.44 -8.94
C ARG A 313 -11.74 -15.35 -8.59
N THR A 314 -12.41 -16.51 -8.57
CA THR A 314 -13.78 -16.64 -8.08
C THR A 314 -13.80 -16.70 -6.55
N PHE A 315 -14.97 -16.52 -5.95
CA PHE A 315 -15.17 -16.74 -4.52
C PHE A 315 -15.00 -18.21 -4.08
N ALA A 316 -15.01 -19.17 -5.02
CA ALA A 316 -14.64 -20.56 -4.78
C ALA A 316 -13.14 -20.82 -4.98
N GLY A 317 -12.33 -19.78 -5.22
CA GLY A 317 -10.87 -19.86 -5.36
C GLY A 317 -10.36 -20.29 -6.73
N ARG A 318 -11.23 -20.59 -7.70
CA ARG A 318 -10.83 -20.88 -9.09
C ARG A 318 -10.13 -19.69 -9.72
N SER A 319 -9.01 -19.94 -10.39
CA SER A 319 -8.09 -18.91 -10.90
C SER A 319 -8.09 -18.88 -12.44
N TYR A 320 -8.15 -17.68 -13.01
CA TYR A 320 -8.15 -17.47 -14.46
C TYR A 320 -7.04 -16.48 -14.83
N GLN A 321 -6.31 -16.77 -15.91
CA GLN A 321 -5.31 -15.89 -16.50
C GLN A 321 -5.84 -15.44 -17.87
N LEU A 322 -6.46 -14.28 -17.93
CA LEU A 322 -7.15 -13.81 -19.13
C LEU A 322 -6.23 -12.87 -19.95
N PRO A 323 -6.40 -12.80 -21.28
CA PRO A 323 -5.69 -11.81 -22.09
C PRO A 323 -5.97 -10.40 -21.61
N LEU A 324 -4.93 -9.56 -21.63
CA LEU A 324 -4.99 -8.14 -21.30
C LEU A 324 -4.54 -7.34 -22.52
N ASP A 325 -5.46 -6.58 -23.11
CA ASP A 325 -5.12 -5.75 -24.26
C ASP A 325 -4.33 -4.53 -23.78
N THR A 326 -3.23 -4.24 -24.48
CA THR A 326 -2.34 -3.10 -24.22
C THR A 326 -1.99 -2.44 -25.53
N VAL A 327 -2.24 -1.14 -25.64
CA VAL A 327 -1.93 -0.33 -26.82
C VAL A 327 -1.01 0.81 -26.39
N ALA A 328 0.10 1.01 -27.11
CA ALA A 328 0.96 2.17 -26.88
C ALA A 328 0.23 3.45 -27.27
N THR A 329 0.38 4.49 -26.47
CA THR A 329 -0.19 5.82 -26.74
C THR A 329 0.85 6.88 -26.37
N GLU A 330 0.57 8.14 -26.67
CA GLU A 330 1.44 9.24 -26.26
C GLU A 330 1.64 9.24 -24.74
N GLY A 331 2.89 9.41 -24.29
CA GLY A 331 3.24 9.41 -22.87
C GLY A 331 3.03 8.08 -22.11
N GLY A 332 2.65 6.96 -22.76
CA GLY A 332 2.51 5.69 -22.06
C GLY A 332 1.73 4.61 -22.81
N HIS A 333 0.86 3.92 -22.09
CA HIS A 333 0.13 2.75 -22.56
C HIS A 333 -1.32 2.77 -22.08
N LEU A 334 -2.27 2.45 -22.95
CA LEU A 334 -3.65 2.20 -22.59
C LEU A 334 -3.85 0.69 -22.42
N THR A 335 -4.20 0.27 -21.22
CA THR A 335 -4.54 -1.12 -20.92
C THR A 335 -6.03 -1.29 -20.70
N SER A 336 -6.58 -2.46 -21.00
CA SER A 336 -8.03 -2.72 -20.87
C SER A 336 -8.32 -3.83 -19.86
N PRO A 337 -8.03 -3.64 -18.55
CA PRO A 337 -8.34 -4.62 -17.53
C PRO A 337 -9.85 -4.83 -17.41
N ARG A 338 -10.23 -6.04 -16.97
CA ARG A 338 -11.62 -6.30 -16.61
C ARG A 338 -11.95 -5.63 -15.28
N VAL A 339 -13.10 -4.98 -15.23
CA VAL A 339 -13.78 -4.58 -13.99
C VAL A 339 -14.29 -5.82 -13.27
N TYR A 340 -14.88 -6.75 -14.03
CA TYR A 340 -15.24 -8.09 -13.57
C TYR A 340 -15.33 -9.07 -14.74
N TYR A 341 -15.32 -10.35 -14.39
CA TYR A 341 -15.63 -11.47 -15.25
C TYR A 341 -16.63 -12.39 -14.55
N ILE A 342 -17.64 -12.86 -15.28
CA ILE A 342 -18.57 -13.89 -14.81
C ILE A 342 -18.39 -15.09 -15.71
N ASP A 343 -17.94 -16.21 -15.13
CA ASP A 343 -17.60 -17.40 -15.89
C ASP A 343 -18.84 -18.16 -16.39
N ASP A 344 -18.62 -19.28 -17.09
CA ASP A 344 -19.70 -20.11 -17.66
C ASP A 344 -20.53 -20.84 -16.61
N PHE A 345 -20.09 -20.88 -15.36
CA PHE A 345 -20.83 -21.40 -14.22
C PHE A 345 -21.58 -20.29 -13.46
N ASP A 346 -21.58 -19.07 -13.99
CA ASP A 346 -22.08 -17.87 -13.32
C ASP A 346 -21.43 -17.71 -11.94
N SER A 347 -20.10 -17.80 -11.88
CA SER A 347 -19.27 -17.37 -10.75
C SER A 347 -18.59 -16.05 -11.04
N TYR A 348 -18.67 -15.13 -10.08
CA TYR A 348 -18.19 -13.76 -10.20
C TYR A 348 -16.70 -13.69 -9.83
N CYS A 349 -15.94 -13.03 -10.69
CA CYS A 349 -14.54 -12.70 -10.49
C CYS A 349 -14.42 -11.17 -10.45
N PRO A 350 -14.19 -10.56 -9.27
CA PRO A 350 -13.82 -9.16 -9.19
C PRO A 350 -12.53 -8.92 -9.96
N GLY A 351 -12.52 -7.87 -10.78
CA GLY A 351 -11.34 -7.51 -11.56
C GLY A 351 -10.43 -6.50 -10.85
N PHE A 352 -9.39 -6.04 -11.54
CA PHE A 352 -8.27 -5.30 -10.95
C PHE A 352 -8.70 -4.15 -10.03
N PHE A 353 -9.47 -3.18 -10.53
CA PHE A 353 -9.90 -2.05 -9.71
C PHE A 353 -10.91 -2.43 -8.62
N GLN A 354 -11.75 -3.44 -8.83
CA GLN A 354 -12.62 -3.94 -7.77
C GLN A 354 -11.82 -4.61 -6.66
N THR A 355 -10.78 -5.39 -6.99
CA THR A 355 -9.89 -6.00 -5.99
C THR A 355 -9.10 -4.95 -5.21
N MET A 356 -8.72 -3.82 -5.82
CA MET A 356 -8.13 -2.70 -5.07
C MET A 356 -9.06 -2.12 -4.01
N LEU A 357 -10.38 -2.21 -4.23
CA LEU A 357 -11.44 -1.71 -3.34
C LEU A 357 -12.01 -2.82 -2.43
N LEU A 358 -11.38 -4.00 -2.41
CA LEU A 358 -11.75 -5.15 -1.57
C LEU A 358 -10.50 -5.71 -0.86
N PRO A 359 -10.38 -5.66 0.48
CA PRO A 359 -11.37 -5.19 1.45
C PRO A 359 -11.68 -3.69 1.33
N ARG A 360 -12.70 -3.22 2.05
CA ARG A 360 -13.07 -1.79 2.08
C ARG A 360 -11.80 -0.94 2.30
N PRO A 361 -11.53 0.04 1.42
CA PRO A 361 -10.36 0.89 1.55
C PRO A 361 -10.47 1.81 2.77
N ASP A 362 -9.33 2.31 3.26
CA ASP A 362 -9.35 3.39 4.27
C ASP A 362 -9.65 4.71 3.55
N VAL A 363 -10.81 5.31 3.84
CA VAL A 363 -11.18 6.64 3.31
C VAL A 363 -10.43 7.70 4.12
N LEU A 364 -9.36 8.26 3.56
CA LEU A 364 -8.50 9.23 4.26
C LEU A 364 -9.09 10.65 4.26
N TRP A 365 -9.80 10.99 3.18
CA TRP A 365 -10.65 12.17 3.09
C TRP A 365 -11.76 11.91 2.08
N ASP A 366 -12.93 12.49 2.33
CA ASP A 366 -14.13 12.27 1.51
C ASP A 366 -14.76 13.60 1.08
N GLY A 367 -14.09 14.33 0.20
CA GLY A 367 -14.60 15.61 -0.31
C GLY A 367 -15.72 15.47 -1.33
N LEU A 368 -15.98 14.25 -1.82
CA LEU A 368 -16.96 13.93 -2.85
C LEU A 368 -18.08 13.01 -2.35
N ASP A 369 -18.09 12.62 -1.08
CA ASP A 369 -19.08 11.69 -0.50
C ASP A 369 -19.12 10.35 -1.26
N VAL A 370 -17.96 9.71 -1.41
CA VAL A 370 -17.82 8.41 -2.10
C VAL A 370 -18.11 7.23 -1.18
N ALA A 371 -18.09 7.42 0.15
CA ALA A 371 -18.34 6.35 1.11
C ALA A 371 -19.67 5.60 0.88
N PRO A 372 -20.82 6.25 0.60
CA PRO A 372 -22.08 5.55 0.33
C PRO A 372 -22.02 4.61 -0.89
N ALA A 373 -21.31 5.02 -1.96
CA ALA A 373 -21.14 4.20 -3.15
C ALA A 373 -20.28 2.97 -2.87
N LEU A 374 -19.20 3.13 -2.09
CA LEU A 374 -18.38 2.03 -1.61
C LEU A 374 -19.19 1.06 -0.73
N ASP A 375 -20.02 1.57 0.18
CA ASP A 375 -20.90 0.77 1.03
C ASP A 375 -21.95 -0.02 0.24
N GLN A 376 -22.51 0.60 -0.80
CA GLN A 376 -23.41 -0.11 -1.71
C GLN A 376 -22.67 -1.23 -2.45
N PHE A 377 -21.46 -0.98 -2.94
CA PHE A 377 -20.65 -1.98 -3.61
C PHE A 377 -20.30 -3.17 -2.69
N GLN A 378 -19.86 -2.91 -1.45
CA GLN A 378 -19.59 -3.98 -0.47
C GLN A 378 -20.83 -4.86 -0.26
N ARG A 379 -22.01 -4.25 -0.07
CA ARG A 379 -23.27 -4.99 0.06
C ARG A 379 -23.56 -5.86 -1.16
N LYS A 380 -23.39 -5.34 -2.39
CA LYS A 380 -23.56 -6.11 -3.64
C LYS A 380 -22.62 -7.32 -3.69
N ILE A 381 -21.37 -7.16 -3.27
CA ILE A 381 -20.39 -8.25 -3.22
C ILE A 381 -20.81 -9.30 -2.19
N SER A 382 -21.19 -8.91 -0.97
CA SER A 382 -21.66 -9.85 0.06
C SER A 382 -22.97 -10.56 -0.33
N GLU A 383 -23.88 -9.90 -1.04
CA GLU A 383 -25.06 -10.53 -1.65
C GLU A 383 -24.68 -11.55 -2.71
N ARG A 384 -23.68 -11.22 -3.56
CA ARG A 384 -23.20 -12.14 -4.59
C ARG A 384 -22.52 -13.37 -3.99
N VAL A 385 -21.71 -13.21 -2.96
CA VAL A 385 -21.08 -14.32 -2.21
C VAL A 385 -22.16 -15.26 -1.65
N ARG A 386 -23.20 -14.73 -1.00
CA ARG A 386 -24.34 -15.51 -0.48
C ARG A 386 -25.07 -16.25 -1.61
N TYR A 387 -25.36 -15.56 -2.70
CA TYR A 387 -25.99 -16.17 -3.87
C TYR A 387 -25.18 -17.35 -4.44
N GLU A 388 -23.85 -17.25 -4.51
CA GLU A 388 -23.00 -18.35 -4.99
C GLU A 388 -22.90 -19.50 -3.98
N ALA A 389 -22.87 -19.20 -2.68
CA ALA A 389 -22.83 -20.22 -1.62
C ALA A 389 -24.10 -21.11 -1.58
N ASP A 390 -25.25 -20.54 -1.94
CA ASP A 390 -26.53 -21.26 -1.97
C ASP A 390 -26.71 -22.17 -3.21
N ARG A 391 -25.75 -22.17 -4.15
CA ARG A 391 -25.85 -22.96 -5.39
C ARG A 391 -25.17 -24.33 -5.27
N PRO A 392 -25.78 -25.40 -5.81
CA PRO A 392 -25.15 -26.70 -5.90
C PRO A 392 -24.12 -26.76 -7.06
N PRO A 393 -23.03 -27.55 -6.91
CA PRO A 393 -22.61 -28.24 -5.69
C PRO A 393 -22.06 -27.23 -4.68
N HIS A 394 -22.36 -27.43 -3.39
CA HIS A 394 -21.97 -26.55 -2.28
C HIS A 394 -20.45 -26.39 -2.18
N ALA A 395 -19.87 -25.48 -2.96
CA ALA A 395 -18.47 -25.12 -2.86
C ALA A 395 -18.26 -24.27 -1.60
N MET A 396 -17.09 -24.38 -0.98
CA MET A 396 -16.69 -23.40 0.03
C MET A 396 -16.45 -22.07 -0.67
N VAL A 397 -17.41 -21.16 -0.52
CA VAL A 397 -17.38 -19.80 -1.09
C VAL A 397 -16.95 -18.81 -0.01
N ARG A 398 -15.95 -18.00 -0.31
CA ARG A 398 -15.37 -16.99 0.60
C ARG A 398 -14.99 -15.74 -0.20
N GLN A 399 -15.25 -14.56 0.37
CA GLN A 399 -14.89 -13.31 -0.30
C GLN A 399 -13.38 -13.20 -0.47
N SER A 400 -12.60 -13.63 0.53
CA SER A 400 -11.13 -13.58 0.49
C SER A 400 -10.54 -14.40 -0.66
N PHE A 401 -11.18 -15.50 -1.08
CA PHE A 401 -10.69 -16.37 -2.14
C PHE A 401 -10.67 -15.71 -3.52
N ALA A 402 -11.50 -14.69 -3.72
CA ALA A 402 -11.52 -13.91 -4.96
C ALA A 402 -10.37 -12.90 -5.06
N HIS A 403 -9.61 -12.65 -3.99
CA HIS A 403 -8.52 -11.68 -4.01
C HIS A 403 -7.20 -12.31 -4.48
N VAL A 404 -6.61 -11.75 -5.55
CA VAL A 404 -5.36 -12.26 -6.14
C VAL A 404 -4.14 -12.11 -5.21
N ARG A 405 -4.20 -11.19 -4.24
CA ARG A 405 -3.16 -11.01 -3.21
C ARG A 405 -3.57 -11.53 -1.83
N ARG A 406 -4.52 -12.48 -1.76
CA ARG A 406 -5.01 -13.03 -0.48
C ARG A 406 -3.86 -13.43 0.46
N ASP A 407 -2.79 -14.01 -0.08
CA ASP A 407 -1.65 -14.49 0.72
C ASP A 407 -0.84 -13.35 1.36
N ALA A 408 -1.02 -12.11 0.87
CA ALA A 408 -0.44 -10.91 1.45
C ALA A 408 -1.36 -10.22 2.48
N PHE A 409 -2.57 -10.73 2.72
CA PHE A 409 -3.47 -10.15 3.72
C PHE A 409 -3.00 -10.49 5.12
N ALA A 410 -3.13 -9.53 6.04
CA ALA A 410 -3.09 -9.86 7.45
C ALA A 410 -4.29 -10.77 7.76
N PRO A 411 -4.13 -11.81 8.59
CA PRO A 411 -5.21 -12.77 8.86
C PRO A 411 -6.48 -12.14 9.41
N ARG A 412 -6.39 -11.05 10.19
CA ARG A 412 -7.56 -10.29 10.64
C ARG A 412 -8.42 -9.77 9.47
N VAL A 413 -7.80 -9.44 8.34
CA VAL A 413 -8.49 -8.98 7.13
C VAL A 413 -9.19 -10.14 6.44
N ILE A 414 -8.56 -11.33 6.42
CA ILE A 414 -9.21 -12.54 5.92
C ILE A 414 -10.45 -12.86 6.76
N ARG A 415 -10.32 -12.83 8.10
CA ARG A 415 -11.46 -13.00 9.03
C ARG A 415 -12.56 -11.97 8.77
N LEU A 416 -12.21 -10.69 8.63
CA LEU A 416 -13.17 -9.61 8.35
C LEU A 416 -13.94 -9.83 7.05
N LEU A 417 -13.27 -10.33 6.00
CA LEU A 417 -13.88 -10.57 4.70
C LEU A 417 -14.77 -11.81 4.66
N ASP A 418 -14.38 -12.85 5.40
CA ASP A 418 -15.01 -14.17 5.32
C ASP A 418 -16.16 -14.36 6.32
N GLY A 419 -16.32 -13.45 7.28
CA GLY A 419 -17.28 -13.54 8.38
C GLY A 419 -16.86 -14.58 9.42
#